data_AF-A0A3D4FEI4-F1
#
_entry.id   AF-A0A3D4FEI4-F1
#
_cell.length_a   1.000
_cell.length_b   1.000
_cell.length_c   1.000
_cell.angle_alpha   90.00
_cell.angle_beta   90.00
_cell.angle_gamma   90.00
#
_symmetry.space_group_name_H-M   'P 1'
#
loop_
_entity.id
_entity.type
_entity.pdbx_description
1 polymer ?
#
loop_
_entity_poly.entity_id
_entity_poly.type
_entity_poly.pdbx_seq_one_letter_code
_entity_poly.pdbx_strand_id
1 'polypeptide(L)'
;MKKKILALAMATIVTFSLLGCGKSKNNEKENTGKPETTQSDGKNDEEKKKQGWKKYNDMGIEFKMADVWKNYDDNILLGGLGDPDNPDEPIYGGLRYSFLSNELIKQYETVSETEKDPKEKSNKIKEIFSKATPLFDVIVYKEDKVPAEEKFAEETGKKNNDKIAAHDGLVFYICYGDFNDSELSEGGKKAYKELYDDIKNIKESITTFKPITPQEAITALNKIEFKLKDLDGKEINSKELFKDNKITMVNIWATFCGPCINEMPDLQALFEEVKESGGSVIGIIGDTPDEDNEIAAKKIIETKGVKFVNLVPDDKFKKEVISSIAGYPTSFFVDSEGKIVGEVVTGSRSKEDYKEILNKAIEDLK
;
A
#
# COMPACT_ATOMS: atom_id res chain seq x y z
N MET A 1 -17.29 19.04 0.92
CA MET A 1 -16.37 18.05 1.50
C MET A 1 -16.12 16.98 0.44
N LYS A 2 -14.91 16.90 -0.12
CA LYS A 2 -14.56 15.90 -1.13
C LYS A 2 -13.95 14.70 -0.43
N LYS A 3 -14.71 13.61 -0.25
CA LYS A 3 -14.18 12.36 0.28
C LYS A 3 -13.61 11.57 -0.91
N LYS A 4 -12.28 11.49 -1.03
CA LYS A 4 -11.63 10.65 -2.04
C LYS A 4 -12.07 9.20 -1.85
N ILE A 5 -12.61 8.56 -2.88
CA ILE A 5 -12.97 7.14 -2.88
C ILE A 5 -11.72 6.34 -3.23
N LEU A 6 -10.90 5.98 -2.23
CA LEU A 6 -9.84 5.00 -2.41
C LEU A 6 -10.38 3.64 -1.92
N ALA A 7 -10.50 2.67 -2.82
CA ALA A 7 -10.86 1.32 -2.40
C ALA A 7 -9.66 0.62 -1.76
N LEU A 8 -9.89 0.11 -0.55
CA LEU A 8 -8.99 -0.81 0.14
C LEU A 8 -8.63 -1.99 -0.78
N ALA A 9 -7.34 -2.32 -0.85
CA ALA A 9 -6.91 -3.66 -1.20
C ALA A 9 -7.50 -4.63 -0.16
N MET A 10 -8.49 -5.44 -0.55
CA MET A 10 -8.91 -6.58 0.26
C MET A 10 -8.01 -7.76 -0.08
N ALA A 11 -6.98 -7.97 0.75
CA ALA A 11 -6.30 -9.25 0.78
C ALA A 11 -7.33 -10.33 1.15
N THR A 12 -7.51 -11.31 0.27
CA THR A 12 -8.39 -12.46 0.54
C THR A 12 -7.63 -13.42 1.46
N ILE A 13 -8.10 -13.54 2.70
CA ILE A 13 -7.58 -14.50 3.67
C ILE A 13 -7.95 -15.91 3.16
N VAL A 14 -6.96 -16.68 2.73
CA VAL A 14 -7.11 -18.13 2.49
C VAL A 14 -6.67 -18.87 3.74
N THR A 15 -7.51 -19.82 4.15
CA THR A 15 -7.44 -20.60 5.39
C THR A 15 -6.23 -21.53 5.48
N PHE A 16 -5.68 -21.62 6.70
CA PHE A 16 -4.69 -22.58 7.19
C PHE A 16 -4.79 -24.00 6.59
N SER A 17 -3.64 -24.51 6.13
CA SER A 17 -3.34 -25.93 6.28
C SER A 17 -1.85 -26.14 6.55
N LEU A 18 -1.60 -27.08 7.46
CA LEU A 18 -0.35 -27.36 8.16
C LEU A 18 0.63 -28.21 7.34
N LEU A 19 1.92 -28.04 7.68
CA LEU A 19 3.06 -28.98 7.59
C LEU A 19 3.77 -29.17 6.24
N GLY A 20 5.09 -28.96 6.26
CA GLY A 20 6.01 -29.49 5.26
C GLY A 20 7.45 -28.99 5.36
N CYS A 21 8.23 -29.53 6.29
CA CYS A 21 9.68 -29.31 6.40
C CYS A 21 10.44 -29.89 5.18
N GLY A 22 11.36 -29.13 4.57
CA GLY A 22 12.24 -29.64 3.51
C GLY A 22 13.54 -28.85 3.36
N LYS A 23 14.64 -29.39 3.88
CA LYS A 23 16.01 -28.88 3.67
C LYS A 23 16.51 -29.25 2.27
N SER A 24 17.21 -28.33 1.60
CA SER A 24 18.29 -28.71 0.67
C SER A 24 19.38 -27.65 0.63
N LYS A 25 20.64 -28.12 0.66
CA LYS A 25 21.88 -27.37 0.48
C LYS A 25 22.40 -27.63 -0.94
N ASN A 26 22.87 -26.61 -1.65
CA ASN A 26 24.29 -26.43 -2.01
C ASN A 26 24.50 -25.35 -3.08
N ASN A 27 25.39 -24.43 -2.72
CA ASN A 27 26.43 -23.73 -3.50
C ASN A 27 26.40 -23.82 -5.04
N GLU A 28 26.41 -22.63 -5.67
CA GLU A 28 27.45 -22.31 -6.64
C GLU A 28 27.77 -20.80 -6.60
N LYS A 29 29.06 -20.50 -6.68
CA LYS A 29 29.62 -19.15 -6.67
C LYS A 29 29.63 -18.63 -8.10
N GLU A 30 29.15 -17.41 -8.31
CA GLU A 30 29.69 -16.56 -9.38
C GLU A 30 29.62 -15.08 -8.99
N ASN A 31 30.61 -14.36 -9.50
CA ASN A 31 31.19 -13.15 -8.92
C ASN A 31 30.87 -11.93 -9.80
N THR A 32 30.86 -10.77 -9.13
CA THR A 32 31.02 -9.41 -9.64
C THR A 32 29.92 -8.76 -10.48
N GLY A 33 29.15 -7.93 -9.78
CA GLY A 33 28.44 -6.77 -10.33
C GLY A 33 27.79 -6.01 -9.18
N LYS A 34 28.52 -5.07 -8.56
CA LYS A 34 28.01 -4.23 -7.48
C LYS A 34 26.83 -3.40 -8.05
N PRO A 35 25.59 -3.54 -7.57
CA PRO A 35 24.52 -2.66 -8.01
C PRO A 35 24.82 -1.27 -7.47
N GLU A 36 24.94 -0.29 -8.36
CA GLU A 36 24.90 1.11 -7.99
C GLU A 36 23.58 1.35 -7.24
N THR A 37 23.70 1.74 -5.98
CA THR A 37 22.58 2.21 -5.17
C THR A 37 22.02 3.46 -5.84
N THR A 38 20.96 3.32 -6.64
CA THR A 38 20.15 4.43 -7.10
C THR A 38 19.42 5.02 -5.90
N GLN A 39 20.08 5.95 -5.20
CA GLN A 39 19.37 6.92 -4.38
C GLN A 39 18.39 7.65 -5.31
N SER A 40 17.09 7.57 -5.02
CA SER A 40 16.09 8.33 -5.75
C SER A 40 16.39 9.81 -5.60
N ASP A 41 16.67 10.50 -6.71
CA ASP A 41 16.73 11.96 -6.73
C ASP A 41 15.33 12.51 -6.46
N GLY A 42 14.94 12.62 -5.19
CA GLY A 42 13.57 12.93 -4.78
C GLY A 42 13.03 14.27 -5.28
N LYS A 43 13.86 15.15 -5.86
CA LYS A 43 13.41 16.35 -6.59
C LYS A 43 12.86 16.01 -7.98
N ASN A 44 13.50 15.08 -8.70
CA ASN A 44 13.08 14.63 -10.03
C ASN A 44 11.75 13.86 -9.94
N ASP A 45 11.60 13.01 -8.91
CA ASP A 45 10.37 12.24 -8.70
C ASP A 45 9.16 13.14 -8.35
N GLU A 46 9.36 14.25 -7.60
CA GLU A 46 8.29 15.23 -7.33
C GLU A 46 7.87 16.01 -8.59
N GLU A 47 8.82 16.38 -9.45
CA GLU A 47 8.53 17.05 -10.72
C GLU A 47 7.81 16.12 -11.70
N LYS A 48 8.27 14.87 -11.82
CA LYS A 48 7.59 13.83 -12.58
C LYS A 48 6.15 13.61 -12.10
N LYS A 49 5.91 13.54 -10.79
CA LYS A 49 4.54 13.42 -10.23
C LYS A 49 3.64 14.58 -10.66
N LYS A 50 4.15 15.82 -10.67
CA LYS A 50 3.38 16.99 -11.15
C LYS A 50 3.02 16.88 -12.64
N GLN A 51 3.88 16.22 -13.43
CA GLN A 51 3.67 15.95 -14.85
C GLN A 51 2.78 14.72 -15.13
N GLY A 52 2.21 14.08 -14.12
CA GLY A 52 1.29 12.95 -14.27
C GLY A 52 1.95 11.58 -14.21
N TRP A 53 3.24 11.49 -13.90
CA TRP A 53 3.90 10.19 -13.69
C TRP A 53 3.44 9.52 -12.39
N LYS A 54 3.18 8.22 -12.49
CA LYS A 54 2.90 7.31 -11.38
C LYS A 54 4.02 6.28 -11.33
N LYS A 55 4.65 6.15 -10.18
CA LYS A 55 5.76 5.23 -9.94
C LYS A 55 5.43 4.36 -8.75
N TYR A 56 5.61 3.06 -8.92
CA TYR A 56 5.35 2.03 -7.92
C TYR A 56 6.61 1.19 -7.77
N ASN A 57 7.41 1.52 -6.75
CA ASN A 57 8.72 0.92 -6.54
C ASN A 57 8.62 -0.57 -6.20
N ASP A 58 7.64 -0.94 -5.39
CA ASP A 58 7.33 -2.29 -4.93
C ASP A 58 6.92 -3.24 -6.07
N MET A 59 6.38 -2.70 -7.16
CA MET A 59 6.03 -3.42 -8.38
C MET A 59 7.03 -3.24 -9.52
N GLY A 60 7.98 -2.31 -9.41
CA GLY A 60 8.96 -2.06 -10.47
C GLY A 60 8.36 -1.42 -11.74
N ILE A 61 7.30 -0.59 -11.60
CA ILE A 61 6.61 0.04 -12.74
C ILE A 61 6.54 1.56 -12.59
N GLU A 62 6.70 2.27 -13.71
CA GLU A 62 6.44 3.71 -13.82
C GLU A 62 5.72 4.00 -15.14
N PHE A 63 4.66 4.79 -15.11
CA PHE A 63 3.89 5.19 -16.30
C PHE A 63 3.29 6.58 -16.14
N LYS A 64 2.92 7.20 -17.26
CA LYS A 64 2.39 8.56 -17.30
C LYS A 64 0.89 8.54 -17.60
N MET A 65 0.12 9.25 -16.78
CA MET A 65 -1.30 9.48 -16.98
C MET A 65 -1.52 10.91 -17.46
N ALA A 66 -2.39 11.11 -18.46
CA ALA A 66 -2.71 12.45 -18.92
C ALA A 66 -3.47 13.28 -17.87
N ASP A 67 -3.51 14.60 -18.07
CA ASP A 67 -4.19 15.51 -17.15
C ASP A 67 -5.71 15.25 -17.03
N VAL A 68 -6.31 14.59 -18.01
CA VAL A 68 -7.74 14.26 -18.02
C VAL A 68 -8.16 13.41 -16.82
N TRP A 69 -7.26 12.56 -16.30
CA TRP A 69 -7.53 11.75 -15.12
C TRP A 69 -7.82 12.60 -13.88
N LYS A 70 -7.18 13.78 -13.75
CA LYS A 70 -7.41 14.71 -12.64
C LYS A 70 -8.84 15.27 -12.61
N ASN A 71 -9.53 15.26 -13.75
CA ASN A 71 -10.93 15.70 -13.82
C ASN A 71 -11.90 14.64 -13.27
N TYR A 72 -11.44 13.40 -13.13
CA TYR A 72 -12.25 12.22 -12.83
C TYR A 72 -11.68 11.41 -11.66
N ASP A 73 -10.84 12.01 -10.80
CA ASP A 73 -10.19 11.32 -9.67
C ASP A 73 -11.23 10.58 -8.78
N ASP A 74 -12.41 11.17 -8.55
CA ASP A 74 -13.49 10.56 -7.75
C ASP A 74 -14.19 9.39 -8.48
N ASN A 75 -14.04 9.29 -9.80
CA ASN A 75 -14.56 8.22 -10.64
C ASN A 75 -13.56 7.08 -10.83
N ILE A 76 -12.38 7.11 -10.21
CA ILE A 76 -11.40 6.04 -10.34
C ILE A 76 -11.46 5.11 -9.14
N LEU A 77 -11.83 3.87 -9.39
CA LEU A 77 -11.66 2.76 -8.46
C LEU A 77 -10.32 2.08 -8.74
N LEU A 78 -9.36 2.27 -7.85
CA LEU A 78 -8.05 1.61 -7.89
C LEU A 78 -8.08 0.36 -6.99
N GLY A 79 -7.75 -0.80 -7.55
CA GLY A 79 -7.55 -2.05 -6.82
C GLY A 79 -6.10 -2.54 -6.90
N GLY A 80 -5.58 -3.09 -5.81
CA GLY A 80 -4.33 -3.86 -5.81
C GLY A 80 -4.58 -5.31 -6.24
N LEU A 81 -3.60 -5.92 -6.90
CA LEU A 81 -3.59 -7.32 -7.31
C LEU A 81 -2.32 -8.01 -6.78
N GLY A 82 -2.43 -9.31 -6.53
CA GLY A 82 -1.30 -10.14 -6.14
C GLY A 82 -0.87 -10.04 -4.69
N ASP A 83 0.12 -10.86 -4.38
CA ASP A 83 0.77 -10.98 -3.08
C ASP A 83 2.23 -11.40 -3.31
N PRO A 84 3.19 -10.49 -3.10
CA PRO A 84 4.60 -10.78 -3.33
C PRO A 84 5.15 -11.81 -2.33
N ASP A 85 4.55 -11.91 -1.14
CA ASP A 85 5.03 -12.76 -0.04
C ASP A 85 4.42 -14.16 -0.08
N ASN A 86 3.29 -14.35 -0.77
CA ASN A 86 2.67 -15.65 -0.95
C ASN A 86 3.33 -16.42 -2.11
N PRO A 87 4.06 -17.51 -1.87
CA PRO A 87 4.72 -18.27 -2.93
C PRO A 87 3.74 -18.95 -3.88
N ASP A 88 2.49 -19.19 -3.47
CA ASP A 88 1.46 -19.85 -4.28
C ASP A 88 0.72 -18.89 -5.21
N GLU A 89 0.67 -17.60 -4.87
CA GLU A 89 0.04 -16.55 -5.67
C GLU A 89 0.81 -16.28 -6.98
N PRO A 90 0.19 -16.44 -8.17
CA PRO A 90 0.82 -16.15 -9.47
C PRO A 90 1.22 -14.69 -9.66
N ILE A 91 0.40 -13.76 -9.18
CA ILE A 91 0.62 -12.33 -9.37
C ILE A 91 1.53 -11.82 -8.24
N TYR A 92 2.75 -11.41 -8.59
CA TYR A 92 3.66 -10.75 -7.65
C TYR A 92 3.08 -9.41 -7.16
N GLY A 93 2.51 -8.63 -8.07
CA GLY A 93 1.84 -7.37 -7.76
C GLY A 93 1.10 -6.83 -8.97
N GLY A 94 0.16 -5.91 -8.77
CA GLY A 94 -0.50 -5.25 -9.87
C GLY A 94 -1.51 -4.20 -9.44
N LEU A 95 -1.97 -3.44 -10.43
CA LEU A 95 -2.96 -2.39 -10.29
C LEU A 95 -4.13 -2.65 -11.22
N ARG A 96 -5.33 -2.47 -10.72
CA ARG A 96 -6.58 -2.49 -11.50
C ARG A 96 -7.22 -1.11 -11.45
N TYR A 97 -7.33 -0.47 -12.60
CA TYR A 97 -8.08 0.77 -12.76
C TYR A 97 -9.47 0.44 -13.30
N SER A 98 -10.50 0.90 -12.60
CA SER A 98 -11.89 0.80 -13.02
C SER A 98 -12.58 2.16 -12.88
N PHE A 99 -13.55 2.41 -13.74
CA PHE A 99 -14.38 3.60 -13.74
C PHE A 99 -15.63 3.38 -12.89
N LEU A 100 -15.84 4.26 -11.92
CA LEU A 100 -17.01 4.32 -11.07
C LEU A 100 -17.92 5.45 -11.57
N SER A 101 -19.10 5.10 -12.06
CA SER A 101 -20.05 6.10 -12.57
C SER A 101 -20.56 7.01 -11.45
N ASN A 102 -21.04 8.20 -11.80
CA ASN A 102 -21.62 9.15 -10.83
C ASN A 102 -22.82 8.56 -10.08
N GLU A 103 -23.56 7.65 -10.71
CA GLU A 103 -24.65 6.92 -10.07
C GLU A 103 -24.15 5.94 -9.01
N LEU A 104 -23.07 5.20 -9.29
CA LEU A 104 -22.44 4.31 -8.32
C LEU A 104 -21.79 5.09 -7.16
N ILE A 105 -21.17 6.25 -7.44
CA ILE A 105 -20.64 7.15 -6.41
C ILE A 105 -21.77 7.58 -5.46
N LYS A 106 -22.92 8.04 -5.99
CA LYS A 106 -24.07 8.43 -5.15
C LYS A 106 -24.60 7.27 -4.31
N GLN A 107 -24.64 6.06 -4.86
CA GLN A 107 -25.02 4.85 -4.10
C GLN A 107 -24.02 4.60 -2.97
N TYR A 108 -22.72 4.69 -3.25
CA TYR A 108 -21.66 4.53 -2.25
C TYR A 108 -21.79 5.57 -1.14
N GLU A 109 -21.99 6.84 -1.47
CA GLU A 109 -22.18 7.92 -0.51
C GLU A 109 -23.42 7.66 0.37
N THR A 110 -24.54 7.30 -0.25
CA THR A 110 -25.78 6.98 0.46
C THR A 110 -25.59 5.82 1.44
N VAL A 111 -25.02 4.70 1.00
CA VAL A 111 -24.70 3.55 1.87
C VAL A 111 -23.73 3.96 2.97
N SER A 112 -22.75 4.80 2.64
CA SER A 112 -21.76 5.27 3.59
C SER A 112 -22.35 6.13 4.71
N GLU A 113 -23.41 6.88 4.43
CA GLU A 113 -24.09 7.74 5.40
C GLU A 113 -25.20 7.04 6.16
N THR A 114 -25.93 6.13 5.50
CA THR A 114 -27.17 5.57 6.03
C THR A 114 -27.01 4.20 6.67
N GLU A 115 -26.08 3.37 6.19
CA GLU A 115 -25.87 2.03 6.74
C GLU A 115 -24.99 2.09 8.00
N LYS A 116 -25.54 1.59 9.11
CA LYS A 116 -24.89 1.62 10.42
C LYS A 116 -24.26 0.28 10.77
N ASP A 117 -24.78 -0.83 10.24
CA ASP A 117 -24.17 -2.13 10.46
C ASP A 117 -22.87 -2.25 9.63
N PRO A 118 -21.70 -2.48 10.25
CA PRO A 118 -20.43 -2.52 9.52
C PRO A 118 -20.35 -3.63 8.47
N LYS A 119 -20.98 -4.78 8.73
CA LYS A 119 -20.92 -5.95 7.85
C LYS A 119 -21.83 -5.75 6.64
N GLU A 120 -23.06 -5.29 6.86
CA GLU A 120 -23.98 -4.94 5.78
C GLU A 120 -23.45 -3.79 4.94
N LYS A 121 -22.88 -2.76 5.58
CA LYS A 121 -22.21 -1.66 4.88
C LYS A 121 -21.11 -2.16 3.96
N SER A 122 -20.23 -3.02 4.48
CA SER A 122 -19.15 -3.62 3.69
C SER A 122 -19.69 -4.41 2.49
N ASN A 123 -20.72 -5.23 2.69
CA ASN A 123 -21.33 -6.03 1.63
C ASN A 123 -21.97 -5.15 0.54
N LYS A 124 -22.73 -4.13 0.93
CA LYS A 124 -23.36 -3.18 -0.01
C LYS A 124 -22.31 -2.41 -0.81
N ILE A 125 -21.23 -1.95 -0.17
CA ILE A 125 -20.13 -1.26 -0.85
C ILE A 125 -19.45 -2.21 -1.86
N LYS A 126 -19.20 -3.47 -1.49
CA LYS A 126 -18.65 -4.48 -2.42
C LYS A 126 -19.54 -4.68 -3.65
N GLU A 127 -20.87 -4.74 -3.46
CA GLU A 127 -21.83 -4.87 -4.57
C GLU A 127 -21.86 -3.65 -5.48
N ILE A 128 -21.64 -2.44 -4.93
CA ILE A 128 -21.52 -1.22 -5.74
C ILE A 128 -20.23 -1.26 -6.56
N PHE A 129 -19.10 -1.60 -5.94
CA PHE A 129 -17.80 -1.62 -6.61
C PHE A 129 -17.66 -2.76 -7.61
N SER A 130 -18.37 -3.88 -7.46
CA SER A 130 -18.40 -4.95 -8.46
C SER A 130 -19.07 -4.54 -9.77
N LYS A 131 -19.81 -3.42 -9.79
CA LYS A 131 -20.44 -2.84 -10.98
C LYS A 131 -19.57 -1.79 -11.67
N ALA A 132 -18.35 -1.54 -11.17
CA ALA A 132 -17.42 -0.62 -11.82
C ALA A 132 -17.01 -1.12 -13.21
N THR A 133 -16.88 -0.20 -14.16
CA THR A 133 -16.51 -0.52 -15.54
C THR A 133 -14.99 -0.64 -15.65
N PRO A 134 -14.43 -1.78 -16.10
CA PRO A 134 -12.97 -1.95 -16.13
C PRO A 134 -12.31 -1.02 -17.15
N LEU A 135 -11.18 -0.41 -16.80
CA LEU A 135 -10.34 0.38 -17.73
C LEU A 135 -9.14 -0.46 -18.18
N PHE A 136 -8.14 -0.60 -17.30
CA PHE A 136 -6.93 -1.38 -17.57
C PHE A 136 -6.35 -1.96 -16.28
N ASP A 137 -5.57 -3.02 -16.42
CA ASP A 137 -4.72 -3.56 -15.36
C ASP A 137 -3.26 -3.46 -15.78
N VAL A 138 -2.36 -3.16 -14.84
CA VAL A 138 -0.92 -3.42 -15.00
C VAL A 138 -0.57 -4.54 -14.03
N ILE A 139 -0.13 -5.68 -14.55
CA ILE A 139 0.06 -6.92 -13.79
C ILE A 139 1.51 -7.35 -13.89
N VAL A 140 2.09 -7.72 -12.75
CA VAL A 140 3.44 -8.28 -12.62
C VAL A 140 3.28 -9.72 -12.15
N TYR A 141 3.55 -10.67 -13.04
CA TYR A 141 3.53 -12.10 -12.73
C TYR A 141 4.90 -12.58 -12.29
N LYS A 142 4.92 -13.59 -11.42
CA LYS A 142 6.10 -14.44 -11.21
C LYS A 142 6.35 -15.23 -12.49
N GLU A 143 7.58 -15.23 -13.01
CA GLU A 143 7.90 -15.75 -14.35
C GLU A 143 7.51 -17.21 -14.55
N ASP A 144 7.64 -18.04 -13.52
CA ASP A 144 7.26 -19.45 -13.51
C ASP A 144 5.75 -19.70 -13.37
N LYS A 145 4.95 -18.64 -13.17
CA LYS A 145 3.50 -18.69 -12.95
C LYS A 145 2.69 -17.87 -13.95
N VAL A 146 3.32 -17.39 -15.01
CA VAL A 146 2.62 -16.69 -16.09
C VAL A 146 1.58 -17.62 -16.71
N PRO A 147 0.32 -17.18 -16.86
CA PRO A 147 -0.72 -17.99 -17.48
C PRO A 147 -0.37 -18.39 -18.92
N ALA A 148 -0.94 -19.48 -19.40
CA ALA A 148 -0.88 -19.79 -20.83
C ALA A 148 -1.64 -18.70 -21.63
N GLU A 149 -1.17 -18.39 -22.85
CA GLU A 149 -1.71 -17.30 -23.68
C GLU A 149 -3.24 -17.39 -23.84
N GLU A 150 -3.75 -18.60 -24.05
CA GLU A 150 -5.17 -18.89 -24.19
C GLU A 150 -6.01 -18.67 -22.92
N LYS A 151 -5.38 -18.63 -21.75
CA LYS A 151 -6.04 -18.43 -20.44
C LYS A 151 -6.04 -16.98 -19.98
N PHE A 152 -5.19 -16.13 -20.54
CA PHE A 152 -5.07 -14.73 -20.10
C PHE A 152 -6.41 -13.99 -20.11
N ALA A 153 -7.20 -14.13 -21.17
CA ALA A 153 -8.47 -13.42 -21.26
C ALA A 153 -9.50 -13.88 -20.22
N GLU A 154 -9.46 -15.17 -19.84
CA GLU A 154 -10.28 -15.72 -18.78
C GLU A 154 -9.84 -15.18 -17.41
N GLU A 155 -8.54 -15.16 -17.14
CA GLU A 155 -7.99 -14.76 -15.85
C GLU A 155 -8.06 -13.24 -15.60
N THR A 156 -7.78 -12.43 -16.63
CA THR A 156 -7.81 -10.96 -16.50
C THR A 156 -9.19 -10.36 -16.73
N GLY A 157 -10.11 -11.15 -17.32
CA GLY A 157 -11.40 -10.68 -17.83
C GLY A 157 -11.26 -9.69 -18.98
N LYS A 158 -10.09 -9.63 -19.64
CA LYS A 158 -9.74 -8.62 -20.65
C LYS A 158 -9.19 -9.28 -21.89
N LYS A 159 -9.63 -8.78 -23.05
CA LYS A 159 -9.27 -9.36 -24.35
C LYS A 159 -7.83 -9.03 -24.76
N ASN A 160 -7.34 -7.84 -24.46
CA ASN A 160 -5.99 -7.40 -24.81
C ASN A 160 -5.08 -7.59 -23.61
N ASN A 161 -3.97 -8.31 -23.78
CA ASN A 161 -3.01 -8.65 -22.71
C ASN A 161 -1.59 -8.54 -23.29
N ASP A 162 -1.02 -7.33 -23.26
CA ASP A 162 0.27 -7.05 -23.88
C ASP A 162 1.42 -7.22 -22.89
N LYS A 163 2.38 -8.08 -23.24
CA LYS A 163 3.65 -8.19 -22.51
C LYS A 163 4.49 -6.92 -22.71
N ILE A 164 4.89 -6.30 -21.61
CA ILE A 164 5.71 -5.09 -21.58
C ILE A 164 7.20 -5.45 -21.49
N ALA A 165 7.55 -6.30 -20.52
CA ALA A 165 8.94 -6.68 -20.23
C ALA A 165 9.01 -8.02 -19.49
N ALA A 166 10.22 -8.59 -19.42
CA ALA A 166 10.55 -9.70 -18.52
C ALA A 166 11.98 -9.53 -18.01
N HIS A 167 12.14 -9.45 -16.69
CA HIS A 167 13.43 -9.36 -16.00
C HIS A 167 13.22 -9.65 -14.50
N ASP A 168 14.31 -9.93 -13.79
CA ASP A 168 14.30 -10.20 -12.34
C ASP A 168 13.33 -11.31 -11.89
N GLY A 169 13.09 -12.32 -12.74
CA GLY A 169 12.14 -13.41 -12.46
C GLY A 169 10.67 -12.98 -12.51
N LEU A 170 10.39 -11.82 -13.13
CA LEU A 170 9.06 -11.23 -13.23
C LEU A 170 8.70 -10.92 -14.68
N VAL A 171 7.40 -10.95 -14.98
CA VAL A 171 6.86 -10.63 -16.30
C VAL A 171 5.74 -9.60 -16.18
N PHE A 172 5.89 -8.51 -16.91
CA PHE A 172 5.06 -7.32 -16.80
C PHE A 172 4.06 -7.27 -17.96
N TYR A 173 2.80 -7.03 -17.67
CA TYR A 173 1.72 -6.95 -18.63
C TYR A 173 0.87 -5.70 -18.42
N ILE A 174 0.34 -5.14 -19.51
CA ILE A 174 -0.85 -4.28 -19.47
C ILE A 174 -2.02 -5.03 -20.10
N CYS A 175 -3.14 -5.07 -19.40
CA CYS A 175 -4.35 -5.76 -19.84
C CYS A 175 -5.50 -4.75 -19.95
N TYR A 176 -6.28 -4.76 -21.04
CA TYR A 176 -7.43 -3.86 -21.24
C TYR A 176 -8.52 -4.50 -22.10
N GLY A 177 -9.77 -4.14 -21.83
CA GLY A 177 -10.93 -4.60 -22.60
C GLY A 177 -11.11 -3.81 -23.89
N ASP A 178 -12.05 -4.24 -24.74
CA ASP A 178 -12.56 -3.40 -25.82
C ASP A 178 -13.43 -2.27 -25.22
N PHE A 179 -13.48 -1.11 -25.87
CA PHE A 179 -14.32 -0.01 -25.43
C PHE A 179 -15.79 -0.44 -25.40
N ASN A 180 -16.42 -0.33 -24.23
CA ASN A 180 -17.84 -0.58 -24.05
C ASN A 180 -18.42 0.34 -22.97
N ASP A 181 -19.33 1.22 -23.38
CA ASP A 181 -20.01 2.20 -22.53
C ASP A 181 -21.53 1.98 -22.49
N SER A 182 -22.03 0.82 -22.93
CA SER A 182 -23.46 0.54 -23.10
C SER A 182 -24.26 0.64 -21.80
N GLU A 183 -23.61 0.35 -20.67
CA GLU A 183 -24.18 0.38 -19.32
C GLU A 183 -24.09 1.76 -18.64
N LEU A 184 -23.44 2.74 -19.28
CA LEU A 184 -23.18 4.06 -18.69
C LEU A 184 -24.23 5.10 -19.09
N SER A 185 -24.52 6.04 -18.18
CA SER A 185 -25.29 7.25 -18.49
C SER A 185 -24.50 8.19 -19.41
N GLU A 186 -25.17 9.11 -20.12
CA GLU A 186 -24.51 10.05 -21.04
C GLU A 186 -23.36 10.84 -20.38
N GLY A 187 -23.51 11.23 -19.11
CA GLY A 187 -22.45 11.87 -18.35
C GLY A 187 -21.25 10.94 -18.08
N GLY A 188 -21.52 9.66 -17.80
CA GLY A 188 -20.49 8.64 -17.62
C GLY A 188 -19.76 8.27 -18.91
N LYS A 189 -20.48 8.20 -20.04
CA LYS A 189 -19.89 7.84 -21.35
C LYS A 189 -18.75 8.76 -21.76
N LYS A 190 -18.94 10.07 -21.63
CA LYS A 190 -17.90 11.05 -21.97
C LYS A 190 -16.65 10.85 -21.09
N ALA A 191 -16.83 10.78 -19.77
CA ALA A 191 -15.72 10.59 -18.84
C ALA A 191 -14.96 9.29 -19.11
N TYR A 192 -15.70 8.18 -19.24
CA TYR A 192 -15.14 6.87 -19.52
C TYR A 192 -14.39 6.83 -20.85
N LYS A 193 -14.92 7.46 -21.90
CA LYS A 193 -14.27 7.55 -23.21
C LYS A 193 -12.94 8.29 -23.15
N GLU A 194 -12.91 9.44 -22.47
CA GLU A 194 -11.67 10.23 -22.32
C GLU A 194 -10.58 9.47 -21.55
N LEU A 195 -10.96 8.73 -20.50
CA LEU A 195 -10.05 7.87 -19.73
C LEU A 195 -9.58 6.66 -20.55
N TYR A 196 -10.50 6.02 -21.28
CA TYR A 196 -10.19 4.86 -22.11
C TYR A 196 -9.23 5.21 -23.25
N ASP A 197 -9.40 6.37 -23.89
CA ASP A 197 -8.51 6.81 -24.97
C ASP A 197 -7.07 6.99 -24.50
N ASP A 198 -6.87 7.39 -23.24
CA ASP A 198 -5.53 7.58 -22.66
C ASP A 198 -4.83 6.25 -22.32
N ILE A 199 -5.53 5.12 -22.30
CA ILE A 199 -4.91 3.79 -22.08
C ILE A 199 -3.78 3.53 -23.08
N LYS A 200 -3.93 4.02 -24.32
CA LYS A 200 -2.88 3.94 -25.33
C LYS A 200 -1.61 4.68 -24.90
N ASN A 201 -1.75 5.92 -24.42
CA ASN A 201 -0.62 6.72 -23.97
C ASN A 201 0.03 6.11 -22.72
N ILE A 202 -0.79 5.60 -21.79
CA ILE A 202 -0.33 4.88 -20.61
C ILE A 202 0.54 3.71 -21.06
N LYS A 203 0.00 2.81 -21.90
CA LYS A 203 0.73 1.66 -22.47
C LYS A 203 2.08 2.06 -23.07
N GLU A 204 2.10 3.08 -23.91
CA GLU A 204 3.32 3.56 -24.59
C GLU A 204 4.33 4.20 -23.63
N SER A 205 3.88 4.65 -22.45
CA SER A 205 4.73 5.29 -21.44
C SER A 205 5.25 4.35 -20.35
N ILE A 206 4.78 3.09 -20.29
CA ILE A 206 5.19 2.18 -19.22
C ILE A 206 6.69 1.89 -19.36
N THR A 207 7.39 2.08 -18.25
CA THR A 207 8.76 1.65 -18.04
C THR A 207 8.80 0.69 -16.85
N THR A 208 9.71 -0.27 -16.92
CA THR A 208 9.89 -1.28 -15.87
C THR A 208 11.31 -1.23 -15.32
N PHE A 209 11.46 -1.60 -14.06
CA PHE A 209 12.73 -1.66 -13.34
C PHE A 209 12.65 -2.72 -12.25
N LYS A 210 13.79 -3.14 -11.69
CA LYS A 210 13.80 -4.11 -10.60
C LYS A 210 12.94 -3.59 -9.44
N PRO A 211 11.93 -4.34 -8.97
CA PRO A 211 11.14 -3.92 -7.81
C PRO A 211 12.02 -3.73 -6.58
N ILE A 212 11.66 -2.73 -5.78
CA ILE A 212 12.26 -2.45 -4.48
C ILE A 212 11.22 -2.85 -3.45
N THR A 213 11.47 -3.94 -2.74
CA THR A 213 10.54 -4.45 -1.73
C THR A 213 10.34 -3.43 -0.60
N PRO A 214 9.20 -3.46 0.12
CA PRO A 214 9.01 -2.63 1.32
C PRO A 214 10.15 -2.80 2.33
N GLN A 215 10.65 -4.03 2.48
CA GLN A 215 11.81 -4.34 3.31
C GLN A 215 13.06 -3.58 2.85
N GLU A 216 13.43 -3.68 1.57
CA GLU A 216 14.61 -2.99 1.02
C GLU A 216 14.46 -1.47 1.11
N ALA A 217 13.28 -0.93 0.79
CA ALA A 217 13.01 0.51 0.78
C ALA A 217 13.19 1.12 2.18
N ILE A 218 12.63 0.49 3.21
CA ILE A 218 12.70 0.98 4.59
C ILE A 218 14.08 0.71 5.20
N THR A 219 14.67 -0.48 5.01
CA THR A 219 16.01 -0.77 5.55
C THR A 219 17.11 0.08 4.90
N ALA A 220 16.94 0.54 3.66
CA ALA A 220 17.86 1.47 3.02
C ALA A 220 17.99 2.82 3.75
N LEU A 221 17.00 3.20 4.57
CA LEU A 221 17.08 4.38 5.43
C LEU A 221 18.11 4.20 6.56
N ASN A 222 18.42 2.95 6.92
CA ASN A 222 19.30 2.50 8.00
C ASN A 222 18.83 2.92 9.41
N LYS A 223 18.46 4.19 9.60
CA LYS A 223 17.96 4.77 10.84
C LYS A 223 16.98 5.90 10.57
N ILE A 224 16.07 6.15 11.50
CA ILE A 224 15.19 7.31 11.47
C ILE A 224 15.57 8.30 12.58
N GLU A 225 15.62 9.59 12.24
CA GLU A 225 15.75 10.68 13.20
C GLU A 225 14.78 11.79 12.85
N PHE A 226 13.98 12.21 13.84
CA PHE A 226 12.98 13.24 13.66
C PHE A 226 12.73 14.06 14.93
N LYS A 227 12.12 15.22 14.72
CA LYS A 227 11.47 16.06 15.72
C LYS A 227 10.07 16.39 15.20
N LEU A 228 9.10 15.59 15.59
CA LEU A 228 7.71 15.71 15.13
C LEU A 228 6.84 16.25 16.26
N LYS A 229 5.60 16.58 15.94
CA LYS A 229 4.60 16.96 16.95
C LYS A 229 3.62 15.82 17.16
N ASP A 230 3.12 15.67 18.37
CA ASP A 230 1.88 14.94 18.58
C ASP A 230 0.65 15.79 18.22
N LEU A 231 -0.54 15.21 18.34
CA LEU A 231 -1.82 15.86 18.04
C LEU A 231 -2.18 17.01 19.00
N ASP A 232 -1.47 17.16 20.12
CA ASP A 232 -1.60 18.29 21.06
C ASP A 232 -0.55 19.38 20.78
N GLY A 233 0.27 19.20 19.74
CA GLY A 233 1.30 20.14 19.32
C GLY A 233 2.59 20.06 20.12
N LYS A 234 2.73 19.09 21.03
CA LYS A 234 3.96 18.88 21.80
C LYS A 234 5.03 18.28 20.89
N GLU A 235 6.20 18.90 20.89
CA GLU A 235 7.35 18.37 20.15
C GLU A 235 7.90 17.10 20.83
N ILE A 236 8.11 16.07 20.01
CA ILE A 236 8.66 14.78 20.38
C ILE A 236 9.94 14.54 19.56
N ASN A 237 11.05 14.35 20.27
CA ASN A 237 12.34 14.03 19.69
C ASN A 237 12.54 12.51 19.68
N SER A 238 12.78 11.94 18.50
CA SER A 238 13.07 10.51 18.30
C SER A 238 14.16 9.95 19.23
N LYS A 239 15.24 10.70 19.49
CA LYS A 239 16.35 10.23 20.36
C LYS A 239 15.88 10.01 21.80
N GLU A 240 15.10 10.95 22.33
CA GLU A 240 14.52 10.84 23.66
C GLU A 240 13.40 9.80 23.71
N LEU A 241 12.67 9.62 22.60
CA LEU A 241 11.60 8.65 22.48
C LEU A 241 12.12 7.21 22.43
N PHE A 242 13.26 6.97 21.79
CA PHE A 242 13.79 5.62 21.57
C PHE A 242 14.78 5.17 22.64
N LYS A 243 15.57 6.08 23.24
CA LYS A 243 16.69 5.72 24.13
C LYS A 243 16.34 4.76 25.29
N ASP A 244 15.11 4.84 25.82
CA ASP A 244 14.67 4.07 26.99
C ASP A 244 14.02 2.73 26.58
N ASN A 245 13.85 2.50 25.28
CA ASN A 245 13.22 1.31 24.72
C ASN A 245 14.26 0.47 24.00
N LYS A 246 14.35 -0.83 24.34
CA LYS A 246 15.17 -1.80 23.60
C LYS A 246 14.76 -1.87 22.13
N ILE A 247 13.46 -1.78 21.89
CA ILE A 247 12.86 -1.78 20.57
C ILE A 247 11.60 -0.91 20.58
N THR A 248 11.38 -0.17 19.50
CA THR A 248 10.15 0.60 19.27
C THR A 248 9.55 0.19 17.94
N MET A 249 8.30 -0.26 17.95
CA MET A 249 7.51 -0.45 16.74
C MET A 249 7.00 0.92 16.26
N VAL A 250 7.22 1.22 14.98
CA VAL A 250 6.67 2.39 14.29
C VAL A 250 5.59 1.90 13.34
N ASN A 251 4.33 2.24 13.62
CA ASN A 251 3.19 1.93 12.77
C ASN A 251 2.77 3.20 12.01
N ILE A 252 2.85 3.17 10.68
CA ILE A 252 2.39 4.26 9.83
C ILE A 252 0.98 3.94 9.35
N TRP A 253 0.02 4.82 9.66
CA TRP A 253 -1.39 4.65 9.35
C TRP A 253 -2.00 5.94 8.77
N ALA A 254 -3.24 5.84 8.28
CA ALA A 254 -3.97 6.99 7.75
C ALA A 254 -5.45 6.97 8.20
N THR A 255 -6.08 8.14 8.31
CA THR A 255 -7.46 8.26 8.83
C THR A 255 -8.52 7.62 7.95
N PHE A 256 -8.24 7.44 6.66
CA PHE A 256 -9.10 6.73 5.72
C PHE A 256 -8.83 5.21 5.66
N CYS A 257 -7.78 4.72 6.34
CA CYS A 257 -7.33 3.33 6.24
C CYS A 257 -8.13 2.40 7.16
N GLY A 258 -9.13 1.72 6.60
CA GLY A 258 -9.95 0.74 7.32
C GLY A 258 -9.15 -0.35 8.06
N PRO A 259 -8.15 -1.02 7.45
CA PRO A 259 -7.39 -2.08 8.12
C PRO A 259 -6.56 -1.52 9.29
N CYS A 260 -5.96 -0.33 9.12
CA CYS A 260 -5.25 0.37 10.19
C CYS A 260 -6.15 0.60 11.41
N ILE A 261 -7.37 1.11 11.17
CA ILE A 261 -8.35 1.40 12.23
C ILE A 261 -8.83 0.12 12.93
N ASN A 262 -8.84 -1.01 12.23
CA ASN A 262 -9.26 -2.29 12.77
C ASN A 262 -8.18 -2.97 13.63
N GLU A 263 -6.89 -2.81 13.31
CA GLU A 263 -5.78 -3.39 14.10
C GLU A 263 -5.41 -2.56 15.35
N MET A 264 -5.88 -1.32 15.46
CA MET A 264 -5.54 -0.44 16.59
C MET A 264 -5.76 -1.04 17.99
N PRO A 265 -6.86 -1.77 18.28
CA PRO A 265 -7.02 -2.45 19.57
C PRO A 265 -5.92 -3.49 19.83
N ASP A 266 -5.50 -4.23 18.81
CA ASP A 266 -4.42 -5.22 18.91
C ASP A 266 -3.07 -4.55 19.15
N LEU A 267 -2.78 -3.44 18.44
CA LEU A 267 -1.59 -2.61 18.68
C LEU A 267 -1.56 -2.01 20.09
N GLN A 268 -2.72 -1.59 20.60
CA GLN A 268 -2.83 -1.08 21.98
C GLN A 268 -2.55 -2.19 23.00
N ALA A 269 -3.11 -3.38 22.80
CA ALA A 269 -2.84 -4.53 23.66
C ALA A 269 -1.37 -4.99 23.59
N LEU A 270 -0.75 -4.93 22.41
CA LEU A 270 0.69 -5.15 22.23
C LEU A 270 1.50 -4.11 22.99
N PHE A 271 1.17 -2.83 22.86
CA PHE A 271 1.85 -1.73 23.56
C PHE A 271 1.86 -1.92 25.08
N GLU A 272 0.71 -2.30 25.66
CA GLU A 272 0.60 -2.56 27.09
C GLU A 272 1.52 -3.71 27.54
N GLU A 273 1.63 -4.77 26.73
CA GLU A 273 2.48 -5.93 27.02
C GLU A 273 3.98 -5.65 26.84
N VAL A 274 4.38 -5.04 25.71
CA VAL A 274 5.81 -4.84 25.40
C VAL A 274 6.45 -3.81 26.32
N LYS A 275 5.66 -2.87 26.86
CA LYS A 275 6.14 -1.87 27.82
C LYS A 275 6.74 -2.51 29.07
N GLU A 276 6.21 -3.64 29.52
CA GLU A 276 6.74 -4.37 30.67
C GLU A 276 8.12 -5.01 30.37
N SER A 277 8.40 -5.29 29.11
CA SER A 277 9.65 -5.92 28.64
C SER A 277 10.72 -4.92 28.15
N GLY A 278 10.39 -3.61 28.19
CA GLY A 278 11.25 -2.52 27.72
C GLY A 278 11.11 -2.20 26.23
N GLY A 279 9.96 -2.53 25.62
CA GLY A 279 9.61 -2.13 24.26
C GLY A 279 8.55 -1.03 24.21
N SER A 280 8.32 -0.46 23.03
CA SER A 280 7.28 0.56 22.80
C SER A 280 6.64 0.43 21.43
N VAL A 281 5.51 1.12 21.25
CA VAL A 281 4.78 1.27 19.98
C VAL A 281 4.54 2.76 19.79
N ILE A 282 4.70 3.27 18.57
CA ILE A 282 4.32 4.63 18.18
C ILE A 282 3.57 4.61 16.86
N GLY A 283 2.67 5.57 16.67
CA GLY A 283 1.95 5.80 15.42
C GLY A 283 2.47 7.02 14.66
N ILE A 284 2.51 6.94 13.33
CA ILE A 284 2.68 8.09 12.44
C ILE A 284 1.42 8.23 11.59
N ILE A 285 0.80 9.41 11.61
CA ILE A 285 -0.48 9.67 10.92
C ILE A 285 -0.18 10.24 9.53
N GLY A 286 -0.01 9.37 8.54
CA GLY A 286 0.59 9.69 7.24
C GLY A 286 -0.18 10.71 6.39
N ASP A 287 -1.47 10.92 6.67
CA ASP A 287 -2.34 11.88 5.96
C ASP A 287 -2.53 13.23 6.67
N THR A 288 -1.84 13.48 7.79
CA THR A 288 -1.76 14.80 8.47
C THR A 288 -0.58 15.63 7.91
N PRO A 289 -0.46 16.97 8.11
CA PRO A 289 -1.14 17.88 9.05
C PRO A 289 -2.38 18.59 8.50
N ASP A 290 -3.13 17.98 7.58
CA ASP A 290 -4.43 18.53 7.17
C ASP A 290 -5.39 18.56 8.38
N GLU A 291 -6.07 19.70 8.60
CA GLU A 291 -6.88 19.95 9.80
C GLU A 291 -8.02 18.92 9.96
N ASP A 292 -8.70 18.59 8.86
CA ASP A 292 -9.79 17.60 8.88
C ASP A 292 -9.25 16.22 9.25
N ASN A 293 -8.06 15.87 8.75
CA ASN A 293 -7.41 14.61 9.07
C ASN A 293 -6.89 14.57 10.52
N GLU A 294 -6.39 15.67 11.09
CA GLU A 294 -6.00 15.70 12.51
C GLU A 294 -7.22 15.52 13.43
N ILE A 295 -8.35 16.15 13.11
CA ILE A 295 -9.62 15.98 13.83
C ILE A 295 -10.10 14.53 13.74
N ALA A 296 -10.07 13.95 12.53
CA ALA A 296 -10.44 12.55 12.31
C ALA A 296 -9.53 11.60 13.10
N ALA A 297 -8.21 11.84 13.09
CA ALA A 297 -7.24 11.04 13.81
C ALA A 297 -7.49 11.05 15.32
N LYS A 298 -7.72 12.23 15.92
CA LYS A 298 -8.07 12.35 17.35
C LYS A 298 -9.29 11.50 17.71
N LYS A 299 -10.36 11.61 16.91
CA LYS A 299 -11.58 10.84 17.13
C LYS A 299 -11.36 9.32 17.00
N ILE A 300 -10.56 8.89 16.02
CA ILE A 300 -10.24 7.48 15.81
C ILE A 300 -9.46 6.93 17.01
N ILE A 301 -8.39 7.62 17.43
CA ILE A 301 -7.56 7.25 18.59
C ILE A 301 -8.41 7.10 19.85
N GLU A 302 -9.26 8.10 20.13
CA GLU A 302 -10.17 8.08 21.29
C GLU A 302 -11.14 6.91 21.22
N THR A 303 -11.80 6.72 20.07
CA THR A 303 -12.82 5.67 19.87
C THR A 303 -12.20 4.27 19.97
N LYS A 304 -10.95 4.10 19.54
CA LYS A 304 -10.23 2.82 19.57
C LYS A 304 -9.47 2.58 20.86
N GLY A 305 -9.47 3.54 21.79
CA GLY A 305 -8.80 3.43 23.08
C GLY A 305 -7.27 3.38 22.97
N VAL A 306 -6.70 3.95 21.91
CA VAL A 306 -5.25 3.99 21.67
C VAL A 306 -4.60 5.00 22.61
N LYS A 307 -3.55 4.57 23.32
CA LYS A 307 -2.82 5.37 24.32
C LYS A 307 -1.35 5.58 23.98
N PHE A 308 -0.80 4.84 23.02
CA PHE A 308 0.55 5.10 22.55
C PHE A 308 0.64 6.41 21.77
N VAL A 309 1.84 6.99 21.69
CA VAL A 309 2.06 8.29 21.06
C VAL A 309 1.77 8.18 19.56
N ASN A 310 0.99 9.14 19.04
CA ASN A 310 0.72 9.29 17.61
C ASN A 310 1.25 10.66 17.14
N LEU A 311 2.06 10.65 16.08
CA LEU A 311 2.80 11.82 15.61
C LEU A 311 2.30 12.28 14.24
N VAL A 312 2.33 13.60 14.07
CA VAL A 312 2.07 14.32 12.82
C VAL A 312 3.39 14.47 12.06
N PRO A 313 3.55 13.87 10.87
CA PRO A 313 4.78 13.93 10.10
C PRO A 313 4.94 15.29 9.41
N ASP A 314 6.17 15.81 9.41
CA ASP A 314 6.55 16.97 8.61
C ASP A 314 6.90 16.56 7.16
N ASP A 315 7.16 17.55 6.30
CA ASP A 315 7.48 17.30 4.89
C ASP A 315 8.76 16.46 4.72
N LYS A 316 9.72 16.60 5.64
CA LYS A 316 10.95 15.83 5.62
C LYS A 316 10.67 14.35 5.90
N PHE A 317 9.95 14.04 6.97
CA PHE A 317 9.57 12.67 7.32
C PHE A 317 8.70 12.05 6.24
N LYS A 318 7.79 12.83 5.64
CA LYS A 318 7.00 12.37 4.49
C LYS A 318 7.87 11.97 3.32
N LYS A 319 8.86 12.80 2.99
CA LYS A 319 9.77 12.57 1.87
C LYS A 319 10.74 11.42 2.11
N GLU A 320 11.26 11.29 3.32
CA GLU A 320 12.31 10.30 3.62
C GLU A 320 11.74 8.94 4.03
N VAL A 321 10.61 8.88 4.74
CA VAL A 321 10.09 7.63 5.31
C VAL A 321 8.77 7.23 4.68
N ILE A 322 7.76 8.11 4.66
CA ILE A 322 6.43 7.75 4.13
C ILE A 322 6.50 7.50 2.62
N SER A 323 7.41 8.14 1.88
CA SER A 323 7.59 7.87 0.46
C SER A 323 8.15 6.46 0.16
N SER A 324 8.71 5.79 1.18
CA SER A 324 9.31 4.46 1.08
C SER A 324 8.34 3.33 1.44
N ILE A 325 7.15 3.62 1.97
CA ILE A 325 6.14 2.58 2.24
C ILE A 325 5.34 2.26 0.97
N ALA A 326 4.98 1.00 0.79
CA ALA A 326 4.10 0.57 -0.31
C ALA A 326 2.62 0.93 -0.05
N GLY A 327 2.20 1.01 1.22
CA GLY A 327 0.84 1.34 1.58
C GLY A 327 0.59 1.41 3.08
N TYR A 328 -0.66 1.62 3.47
CA TYR A 328 -1.09 1.65 4.86
C TYR A 328 -1.89 0.38 5.24
N PRO A 329 -1.72 -0.17 6.46
CA PRO A 329 -0.65 0.17 7.40
C PRO A 329 0.70 -0.39 6.94
N THR A 330 1.77 0.25 7.37
CA THR A 330 3.13 -0.32 7.33
C THR A 330 3.76 -0.19 8.71
N SER A 331 4.28 -1.29 9.23
CA SER A 331 4.95 -1.33 10.53
C SER A 331 6.41 -1.74 10.37
N PHE A 332 7.32 -1.09 11.08
CA PHE A 332 8.72 -1.48 11.15
C PHE A 332 9.27 -1.21 12.56
N PHE A 333 10.44 -1.73 12.88
CA PHE A 333 11.01 -1.66 14.22
C PHE A 333 12.31 -0.89 14.23
N VAL A 334 12.54 -0.17 15.32
CA VAL A 334 13.80 0.55 15.56
C VAL A 334 14.37 0.22 16.93
N ASP A 335 15.69 0.20 17.05
CA ASP A 335 16.38 0.06 18.33
C ASP A 335 16.44 1.39 19.11
N SER A 336 17.13 1.39 20.26
CA SER A 336 17.28 2.56 21.13
C SER A 336 18.01 3.75 20.47
N GLU A 337 18.74 3.52 19.38
CA GLU A 337 19.45 4.55 18.61
C GLU A 337 18.66 5.01 17.37
N GLY A 338 17.47 4.44 17.15
CA GLY A 338 16.62 4.69 16.00
C GLY A 338 17.03 3.94 14.74
N LYS A 339 17.93 2.96 14.84
CA LYS A 339 18.33 2.10 13.71
C LYS A 339 17.20 1.12 13.39
N ILE A 340 16.89 0.97 12.11
CA ILE A 340 15.86 0.05 11.64
C ILE A 340 16.36 -1.38 11.76
N VAL A 341 15.54 -2.25 12.35
CA VAL A 341 15.87 -3.63 12.68
C VAL A 341 14.70 -4.57 12.38
N GLY A 342 15.00 -5.83 12.13
CA GLY A 342 14.00 -6.86 11.88
C GLY A 342 13.23 -6.66 10.57
N GLU A 343 12.03 -7.23 10.56
CA GLU A 343 11.15 -7.30 9.41
C GLU A 343 10.22 -6.08 9.31
N VAL A 344 9.99 -5.62 8.08
CA VAL A 344 9.03 -4.58 7.71
C VAL A 344 7.74 -5.27 7.31
N VAL A 345 6.66 -4.92 7.99
CA VAL A 345 5.37 -5.56 7.85
C VAL A 345 4.45 -4.63 7.06
N THR A 346 3.96 -5.10 5.92
CA THR A 346 2.94 -4.40 5.14
C THR A 346 1.56 -5.02 5.39
N GLY A 347 0.54 -4.18 5.54
CA GLY A 347 -0.81 -4.61 5.87
C GLY A 347 -0.99 -4.91 7.36
N SER A 348 -2.25 -5.05 7.78
CA SER A 348 -2.58 -5.26 9.19
C SER A 348 -2.19 -6.65 9.67
N ARG A 349 -1.90 -6.81 10.96
CA ARG A 349 -1.67 -8.12 11.61
C ARG A 349 -2.38 -8.20 12.96
N SER A 350 -2.53 -9.43 13.46
CA SER A 350 -3.01 -9.65 14.82
C SER A 350 -1.94 -9.27 15.84
N LYS A 351 -2.35 -9.14 17.11
CA LYS A 351 -1.44 -8.92 18.23
C LYS A 351 -0.38 -10.03 18.31
N GLU A 352 -0.80 -11.28 18.17
CA GLU A 352 0.06 -12.46 18.28
C GLU A 352 1.13 -12.48 17.18
N ASP A 353 0.75 -12.21 15.94
CA ASP A 353 1.70 -12.13 14.82
C ASP A 353 2.75 -11.03 15.07
N TYR A 354 2.31 -9.83 15.46
CA TYR A 354 3.24 -8.74 15.77
C TYR A 354 4.16 -9.06 16.94
N LYS A 355 3.67 -9.78 17.95
CA LYS A 355 4.48 -10.23 19.08
C LYS A 355 5.57 -11.21 18.64
N GLU A 356 5.25 -12.15 17.75
CA GLU A 356 6.25 -13.08 17.20
C GLU A 356 7.33 -12.33 16.40
N ILE A 357 6.92 -11.40 15.53
CA ILE A 357 7.83 -10.57 14.74
C ILE A 357 8.73 -9.72 15.66
N LEU A 358 8.15 -9.07 16.67
CA LEU A 358 8.89 -8.24 17.63
C LEU A 358 9.89 -9.07 18.45
N ASN A 359 9.51 -10.26 18.90
CA ASN A 359 10.42 -11.15 19.63
C ASN A 359 11.63 -11.55 18.77
N LYS A 360 11.38 -11.89 17.50
CA LYS A 360 12.45 -12.20 16.53
C LYS A 360 13.37 -10.99 16.33
N ALA A 361 12.81 -9.79 16.16
CA ALA A 361 13.61 -8.57 16.04
C ALA A 361 14.45 -8.29 17.30
N ILE A 362 13.93 -8.56 18.51
CA ILE A 362 14.69 -8.45 19.77
C ILE A 362 15.81 -9.50 19.85
N GLU A 363 15.59 -10.71 19.34
CA GLU A 363 16.61 -11.75 19.28
C GLU A 363 17.76 -11.36 18.35
N ASP A 364 17.46 -10.76 17.20
CA ASP A 364 18.45 -10.29 16.22
C ASP A 364 19.31 -9.12 16.72
N LEU A 365 18.91 -8.46 17.82
CA LEU A 365 19.69 -7.41 18.49
C LEU A 365 20.78 -7.95 19.44
N LYS A 366 20.73 -9.24 19.80
CA LYS A 366 21.70 -9.90 20.70
C LYS A 366 22.91 -10.41 19.93
#